data_AF-A0A371P180-F1
#
_entry.id   AF-A0A371P180-F1
#
_cell.length_a   1.000
_cell.length_b   1.000
_cell.length_c   1.000
_cell.angle_alpha   90.00
_cell.angle_beta   90.00
_cell.angle_gamma   90.00
#
_symmetry.space_group_name_H-M   'P 1'
#
loop_
_entity.id
_entity.type
_entity.pdbx_description
1 polymer ?
#
loop_
_entity_poly.entity_id
_entity_poly.type
_entity_poly.pdbx_seq_one_letter_code
_entity_poly.pdbx_strand_id
1 'polypeptide(L)'
;MKKIIAGFIAGMIFATAGTALAQTAIEKITASVRTDYSVEVDGKKVTLTNSPLAYNGSSYLPVREVSEMLGKEVDFKDGVIKLTTPEIKFNIKIPDGLTPQEYYNKLIAEKEKLVEELNETKATYEESKNDPRFTEKDDELAVIFFKNSEERIEGIDKMISYLLEQYPQLSKK
;
A
#
# COMPACT_ATOMS: atom_id res chain seq x y z
N MET A 1 60.09 42.42 9.60
CA MET A 1 59.43 41.67 10.69
C MET A 1 57.89 41.66 10.59
N LYS A 2 57.20 42.80 10.44
CA LYS A 2 55.72 42.86 10.33
C LYS A 2 55.11 42.02 9.19
N LYS A 3 55.80 41.90 8.04
CA LYS A 3 55.33 41.12 6.87
C LYS A 3 55.47 39.60 7.02
N ILE A 4 56.34 39.13 7.91
CA ILE A 4 56.57 37.70 8.16
C ILE A 4 55.51 37.15 9.14
N ILE A 5 55.11 37.97 10.12
CA ILE A 5 54.05 37.62 11.08
C ILE A 5 52.70 37.46 10.37
N ALA A 6 52.39 38.31 9.37
CA ALA A 6 51.17 38.20 8.59
C ALA A 6 51.12 36.89 7.77
N GLY A 7 52.26 36.46 7.20
CA GLY A 7 52.35 35.18 6.47
C GLY A 7 52.21 33.96 7.38
N PHE A 8 52.73 34.04 8.61
CA PHE A 8 52.61 32.94 9.59
C PHE A 8 51.17 32.75 10.08
N ILE A 9 50.46 33.84 10.37
CA ILE A 9 49.05 33.80 10.80
C ILE A 9 48.16 33.31 9.65
N ALA A 10 48.41 33.75 8.41
CA ALA A 10 47.67 33.25 7.24
C ALA A 10 47.91 31.75 7.01
N GLY A 11 49.15 31.26 7.17
CA GLY A 11 49.49 29.85 7.03
C GLY A 11 48.81 28.96 8.08
N MET A 12 48.66 29.43 9.33
CA MET A 12 47.94 28.70 10.37
C MET A 12 46.43 28.60 10.13
N ILE A 13 45.81 29.61 9.49
CA ILE A 13 44.39 29.58 9.12
C ILE A 13 44.13 28.59 7.98
N PHE A 14 45.10 28.38 7.08
CA PHE A 14 45.00 27.37 6.03
C PHE A 14 45.31 25.93 6.50
N ALA A 15 46.08 25.76 7.58
CA ALA A 15 46.40 24.44 8.12
C ALA A 15 45.21 23.74 8.82
N THR A 16 44.16 24.49 9.18
CA THR A 16 42.92 23.95 9.75
C THR A 16 41.81 23.76 8.72
N ALA A 17 42.10 23.90 7.43
CA ALA A 17 41.15 23.65 6.35
C ALA A 17 40.84 22.15 6.23
N GLY A 18 39.92 21.69 7.09
CA GLY A 18 38.98 20.61 6.91
C GLY A 18 39.51 19.34 6.26
N THR A 19 39.92 18.37 7.07
CA THR A 19 39.71 16.97 6.69
C THR A 19 38.21 16.70 6.67
N ALA A 20 37.58 16.86 5.51
CA ALA A 20 36.24 16.33 5.28
C ALA A 20 36.33 14.80 5.41
N LEU A 21 35.86 14.25 6.53
CA LEU A 21 35.71 12.81 6.67
C LEU A 21 34.61 12.40 5.68
N ALA A 22 35.00 11.70 4.62
CA ALA A 22 34.04 10.96 3.80
C ALA A 22 33.43 9.89 4.70
N GLN A 23 32.28 10.18 5.30
CA GLN A 23 31.50 9.19 6.04
C GLN A 23 31.16 8.07 5.06
N THR A 24 31.82 6.93 5.24
CA THR A 24 31.64 5.77 4.39
C THR A 24 30.26 5.21 4.67
N ALA A 25 29.39 5.16 3.66
CA ALA A 25 28.02 4.66 3.80
C ALA A 25 27.92 3.13 4.09
N ILE A 26 29.06 2.47 4.29
CA ILE A 26 29.18 1.03 4.48
C ILE A 26 29.95 0.78 5.76
N GLU A 27 29.26 0.29 6.78
CA GLU A 27 29.84 -0.20 8.02
C GLU A 27 29.98 -1.73 7.96
N LYS A 28 31.14 -2.25 8.33
CA LYS A 28 31.34 -3.70 8.47
C LYS A 28 30.93 -4.15 9.86
N ILE A 29 29.98 -5.07 9.91
CA ILE A 29 29.51 -5.70 11.15
C ILE A 29 29.74 -7.22 11.09
N THR A 30 29.87 -7.85 12.25
CA THR A 30 29.86 -9.31 12.40
C THR A 30 28.49 -9.71 12.94
N ALA A 31 27.75 -10.52 12.18
CA ALA A 31 26.45 -11.06 12.57
C ALA A 31 26.48 -12.60 12.58
N SER A 32 25.56 -13.20 13.34
CA SER A 32 25.38 -14.66 13.39
C SER A 32 24.26 -15.09 12.44
N VAL A 33 24.50 -16.11 11.62
CA VAL A 33 23.45 -16.75 10.82
C VAL A 33 22.63 -17.66 11.74
N ARG A 34 21.29 -17.58 11.66
CA ARG A 34 20.35 -18.28 12.54
C ARG A 34 19.47 -19.25 11.77
N THR A 35 20.01 -20.43 11.47
CA THR A 35 19.26 -21.53 10.83
C THR A 35 18.23 -22.20 11.75
N ASP A 36 18.29 -21.88 13.05
CA ASP A 36 17.41 -22.40 14.10
C ASP A 36 16.14 -21.56 14.28
N TYR A 37 16.04 -20.40 13.63
CA TYR A 37 14.86 -19.53 13.72
C TYR A 37 13.69 -20.06 12.88
N SER A 38 12.50 -19.98 13.47
CA SER A 38 11.22 -20.24 12.82
C SER A 38 10.46 -18.94 12.66
N VAL A 39 9.87 -18.72 11.50
CA VAL A 39 9.09 -17.51 11.20
C VAL A 39 7.64 -17.92 10.94
N GLU A 40 6.70 -17.14 11.47
CA GLU A 40 5.28 -17.33 11.27
C GLU A 40 4.63 -16.00 10.85
N VAL A 41 3.68 -16.07 9.91
CA VAL A 41 2.83 -14.96 9.49
C VAL A 41 1.40 -15.36 9.77
N ASP A 42 0.69 -14.58 10.58
CA ASP A 42 -0.69 -14.87 11.01
C ASP A 42 -0.87 -16.30 11.59
N GLY A 43 0.11 -16.73 12.41
CA GLY A 43 0.12 -18.06 13.04
C GLY A 43 0.42 -19.22 12.09
N LYS A 44 0.78 -18.94 10.83
CA LYS A 44 1.20 -19.94 9.85
C LYS A 44 2.70 -19.90 9.68
N LYS A 45 3.36 -21.03 9.89
CA LYS A 45 4.80 -21.19 9.66
C LYS A 45 5.14 -20.98 8.19
N VAL A 46 6.13 -20.14 7.94
CA VAL A 46 6.67 -19.84 6.62
C VAL A 46 8.11 -20.31 6.51
N THR A 47 8.52 -20.71 5.30
CA THR A 47 9.90 -21.12 5.04
C THR A 47 10.62 -19.97 4.34
N LEU A 48 11.77 -19.60 4.90
CA LEU A 48 12.69 -18.67 4.26
C LEU A 48 13.75 -19.47 3.49
N THR A 49 14.06 -19.02 2.28
CA THR A 49 15.19 -19.49 1.48
C THR A 49 16.51 -19.02 2.08
N ASN A 50 16.59 -17.76 2.51
CA ASN A 50 17.77 -17.25 3.19
C ASN A 50 17.57 -17.24 4.72
N SER A 51 18.56 -17.77 5.44
CA SER A 51 18.49 -17.81 6.90
C SER A 51 18.52 -16.39 7.51
N PRO A 52 17.71 -16.13 8.55
CA PRO A 52 17.80 -14.88 9.31
C PRO A 52 19.19 -14.64 9.88
N LEU A 53 19.51 -13.37 10.13
CA LEU A 53 20.71 -12.96 10.85
C LEU A 53 20.34 -12.46 12.24
N ALA A 54 21.20 -12.68 13.22
CA ALA A 54 21.13 -12.05 14.53
C ALA A 54 22.31 -11.09 14.70
N TYR A 55 22.00 -9.84 15.04
CA TYR A 55 22.99 -8.80 15.33
C TYR A 55 22.47 -7.89 16.43
N ASN A 56 23.30 -7.65 17.45
CA ASN A 56 22.96 -6.80 18.62
C ASN A 56 21.59 -7.09 19.24
N GLY A 57 21.26 -8.37 19.45
CA GLY A 57 19.98 -8.79 20.04
C GLY A 57 18.76 -8.65 19.13
N SER A 58 18.95 -8.18 17.89
CA SER A 58 17.88 -8.05 16.90
C SER A 58 17.99 -9.14 15.83
N SER A 59 16.84 -9.57 15.31
CA SER A 59 16.74 -10.49 14.18
C SER A 59 16.50 -9.71 12.90
N TYR A 60 17.28 -10.00 11.86
CA TYR A 60 17.19 -9.38 10.55
C TYR A 60 16.75 -10.44 9.55
N LEU A 61 15.62 -10.19 8.90
CA LEU A 61 15.06 -11.09 7.90
C LEU A 61 15.34 -10.57 6.48
N PRO A 62 15.45 -11.46 5.49
CA PRO A 62 15.55 -11.07 4.08
C PRO A 62 14.31 -10.28 3.66
N VAL A 63 14.47 -8.99 3.41
CA VAL A 63 13.34 -8.08 3.11
C VAL A 63 12.52 -8.54 1.90
N ARG A 64 13.14 -9.15 0.89
CA ARG A 64 12.46 -9.67 -0.30
C ARG A 64 11.45 -10.75 0.06
N GLU A 65 11.88 -11.74 0.84
CA GLU A 65 11.04 -12.89 1.20
C GLU A 65 9.90 -12.47 2.13
N VAL A 66 10.18 -11.62 3.11
CA VAL A 66 9.14 -11.06 3.99
C VAL A 66 8.14 -10.25 3.17
N SER A 67 8.61 -9.46 2.21
CA SER A 67 7.73 -8.64 1.36
C SER A 67 6.82 -9.49 0.47
N GLU A 68 7.35 -10.56 -0.13
CA GLU A 68 6.57 -11.52 -0.93
C GLU A 68 5.46 -12.17 -0.09
N MET A 69 5.76 -12.55 1.16
CA MET A 69 4.76 -13.07 2.09
C MET A 69 3.65 -12.05 2.42
N LEU A 70 3.98 -10.75 2.35
CA LEU A 70 3.03 -9.65 2.53
C LEU A 70 2.37 -9.20 1.21
N GLY A 71 2.57 -9.95 0.12
CA GLY A 71 2.02 -9.63 -1.20
C GLY A 71 2.60 -8.35 -1.80
N LYS A 72 3.87 -8.05 -1.53
CA LYS A 72 4.60 -6.89 -2.06
C LYS A 72 5.78 -7.34 -2.93
N GLU A 73 6.16 -6.49 -3.87
CA GLU A 73 7.39 -6.60 -4.64
C GLU A 73 8.46 -5.66 -4.07
N VAL A 74 9.73 -6.08 -4.17
CA VAL A 74 10.87 -5.30 -3.68
C VAL A 74 11.78 -4.87 -4.83
N ASP A 75 11.97 -3.56 -4.97
CA ASP A 75 12.94 -2.95 -5.87
C ASP A 75 14.03 -2.22 -5.07
N PHE A 76 15.25 -2.21 -5.62
CA PHE A 76 16.41 -1.53 -5.04
C PHE A 76 16.93 -0.52 -6.05
N LYS A 77 16.60 0.76 -5.85
CA LYS A 77 16.97 1.82 -6.78
C LYS A 77 17.43 3.07 -6.04
N ASP A 78 18.57 3.62 -6.44
CA ASP A 78 19.13 4.87 -5.91
C ASP A 78 19.31 4.86 -4.38
N GLY A 79 19.69 3.70 -3.81
CA GLY A 79 19.84 3.52 -2.36
C GLY A 79 18.53 3.39 -1.58
N VAL A 80 17.39 3.34 -2.28
CA VAL A 80 16.06 3.18 -1.69
C VAL A 80 15.57 1.75 -1.90
N ILE A 81 15.12 1.12 -0.82
CA ILE A 81 14.38 -0.15 -0.86
C ILE A 81 12.90 0.20 -1.01
N LYS A 82 12.32 -0.09 -2.16
CA LYS A 82 10.91 0.19 -2.44
C LYS A 82 10.11 -1.10 -2.30
N LEU A 83 9.11 -1.06 -1.42
CA LEU A 83 8.10 -2.11 -1.30
C LEU A 83 6.85 -1.60 -2.02
N THR A 84 6.43 -2.29 -3.06
CA THR A 84 5.27 -1.90 -3.86
C THR A 84 4.23 -3.01 -3.84
N THR A 85 2.95 -2.63 -3.76
CA THR A 85 1.88 -3.60 -4.02
C THR A 85 1.86 -3.84 -5.53
N PRO A 86 2.01 -5.07 -6.02
CA PRO A 86 1.90 -5.34 -7.43
C PRO A 86 0.52 -4.90 -7.92
N GLU A 87 0.49 -4.16 -9.04
CA GLU A 87 -0.75 -3.84 -9.72
C GLU A 87 -1.31 -5.13 -10.35
N ILE A 88 -2.37 -5.68 -9.76
CA ILE A 88 -3.08 -6.80 -10.37
C ILE A 88 -3.87 -6.24 -11.56
N LYS A 89 -3.35 -6.43 -12.76
CA LYS A 89 -4.07 -6.11 -14.00
C LYS A 89 -5.17 -7.14 -14.20
N PHE A 90 -6.38 -6.84 -13.72
CA PHE A 90 -7.54 -7.67 -13.98
C PHE A 90 -7.95 -7.52 -15.44
N ASN A 91 -7.94 -8.63 -16.17
CA ASN A 91 -8.45 -8.64 -17.53
C ASN A 91 -9.96 -8.89 -17.51
N ILE A 92 -10.78 -7.83 -17.53
CA ILE A 92 -12.24 -7.96 -17.54
C ILE A 92 -12.64 -8.72 -18.79
N LYS A 93 -13.35 -9.84 -18.60
CA LYS A 93 -14.01 -10.57 -19.67
C LYS A 93 -15.35 -9.92 -19.93
N ILE A 94 -15.54 -9.39 -21.13
CA ILE A 94 -16.85 -8.87 -21.54
C ILE A 94 -17.81 -10.05 -21.67
N PRO A 95 -19.00 -10.00 -21.04
CA PRO A 95 -20.01 -11.05 -21.19
C PRO A 95 -20.40 -11.25 -22.66
N ASP A 96 -20.70 -12.49 -23.04
CA ASP A 96 -21.12 -12.83 -24.40
C ASP A 96 -22.33 -12.00 -24.82
N GLY A 97 -22.27 -11.46 -26.04
CA GLY A 97 -23.34 -10.64 -26.61
C GLY A 97 -23.33 -9.17 -26.19
N LEU A 98 -22.32 -8.70 -25.45
CA LEU A 98 -22.13 -7.27 -25.15
C LEU A 98 -20.86 -6.72 -25.80
N THR A 99 -20.93 -5.48 -26.26
CA THR A 99 -19.75 -4.65 -26.54
C THR A 99 -19.18 -4.07 -25.23
N PRO A 100 -17.89 -3.66 -25.21
CA PRO A 100 -17.31 -2.99 -24.04
C PRO A 100 -18.10 -1.75 -23.58
N GLN A 101 -18.66 -0.99 -24.52
CA GLN A 101 -19.48 0.19 -24.19
C GLN A 101 -20.82 -0.19 -23.57
N GLU A 102 -21.51 -1.20 -24.10
CA GLU A 102 -22.77 -1.67 -23.51
C GLU A 102 -22.54 -2.24 -22.11
N TYR A 103 -21.43 -2.95 -21.92
CA TYR A 103 -21.06 -3.46 -20.60
C TYR A 103 -20.72 -2.34 -19.61
N TYR A 104 -19.95 -1.32 -20.05
CA TYR A 104 -19.68 -0.12 -19.26
C TYR A 104 -20.97 0.59 -18.84
N ASN A 105 -21.87 0.85 -19.79
CA ASN A 105 -23.15 1.50 -19.51
C ASN A 105 -24.01 0.66 -18.55
N LYS A 106 -23.98 -0.67 -18.69
CA LYS A 106 -24.67 -1.58 -17.77
C LYS A 106 -24.13 -1.49 -16.34
N LEU A 107 -22.81 -1.45 -16.16
CA LEU A 107 -22.18 -1.29 -14.84
C LEU A 107 -22.51 0.06 -14.21
N ILE A 108 -22.51 1.14 -15.01
CA ILE A 108 -22.92 2.47 -14.53
C ILE A 108 -24.37 2.46 -14.07
N ALA A 109 -25.29 1.93 -14.88
CA ALA A 109 -26.71 1.85 -14.52
C ALA A 109 -26.94 0.96 -13.28
N GLU A 110 -26.21 -0.15 -13.16
CA GLU A 110 -26.27 -1.01 -11.98
C GLU A 110 -25.77 -0.28 -10.72
N LYS A 111 -24.66 0.47 -10.82
CA LYS A 111 -24.15 1.30 -9.74
C LYS A 111 -25.16 2.37 -9.33
N GLU A 112 -25.71 3.11 -10.28
CA GLU A 112 -26.68 4.18 -10.03
C GLU A 112 -27.90 3.64 -9.27
N LYS A 113 -28.44 2.51 -9.72
CA LYS A 113 -29.56 1.84 -9.04
C LYS A 113 -29.22 1.45 -7.61
N LEU A 114 -28.03 0.91 -7.34
CA LEU A 114 -27.62 0.54 -5.98
C LEU A 114 -27.41 1.75 -5.08
N VAL A 115 -26.90 2.86 -5.63
CA VAL A 115 -26.76 4.12 -4.89
C VAL A 115 -28.13 4.68 -4.53
N GLU A 116 -29.08 4.66 -5.46
CA GLU A 116 -30.47 5.07 -5.21
C GLU A 116 -31.12 4.21 -4.11
N GLU A 117 -31.08 2.88 -4.24
CA GLU A 117 -31.60 1.94 -3.24
C GLU A 117 -30.97 2.16 -1.84
N LEU A 118 -29.66 2.39 -1.80
CA LEU A 118 -28.94 2.67 -0.55
C LEU A 118 -29.41 3.99 0.08
N ASN A 119 -29.59 5.04 -0.71
CA ASN A 119 -30.03 6.34 -0.22
C ASN A 119 -31.48 6.30 0.29
N GLU A 120 -32.38 5.64 -0.43
CA GLU A 120 -33.77 5.42 0.01
C GLU A 120 -33.83 4.62 1.32
N THR A 121 -33.01 3.56 1.42
CA THR A 121 -32.93 2.75 2.64
C THR A 121 -32.36 3.56 3.81
N LYS A 122 -31.31 4.38 3.59
CA LYS A 122 -30.77 5.27 4.61
C LYS A 122 -31.80 6.29 5.09
N ALA A 123 -32.59 6.86 4.18
CA ALA A 123 -33.68 7.78 4.54
C ALA A 123 -34.76 7.09 5.39
N THR A 124 -35.21 5.91 4.97
CA THR A 124 -36.20 5.09 5.70
C THR A 124 -35.68 4.69 7.09
N TYR A 125 -34.39 4.36 7.20
CA TYR A 125 -33.73 4.05 8.46
C TYR A 125 -33.75 5.26 9.41
N GLU A 126 -33.41 6.45 8.94
CA GLU A 126 -33.46 7.67 9.77
C GLU A 126 -34.87 8.01 10.25
N GLU A 127 -35.89 7.76 9.43
CA GLU A 127 -37.30 7.87 9.87
C GLU A 127 -37.62 6.83 10.95
N SER A 128 -37.22 5.57 10.73
CA SER A 128 -37.51 4.45 11.62
C SER A 128 -36.93 4.59 13.02
N LYS A 129 -35.78 5.28 13.18
CA LYS A 129 -35.15 5.55 14.49
C LYS A 129 -36.03 6.34 15.44
N ASN A 130 -37.03 7.05 14.91
CA ASN A 130 -37.99 7.80 15.72
C ASN A 130 -39.19 6.94 16.19
N ASP A 131 -39.33 5.70 15.69
CA ASP A 131 -40.38 4.78 16.14
C ASP A 131 -40.03 4.21 17.53
N PRO A 132 -40.91 4.30 18.55
CA PRO A 132 -40.68 3.72 19.87
C PRO A 132 -40.44 2.20 19.88
N ARG A 133 -40.75 1.50 18.78
CA ARG A 133 -40.52 0.06 18.60
C ARG A 133 -39.15 -0.25 17.99
N PHE A 134 -38.40 0.75 17.53
CA PHE A 134 -37.07 0.56 16.96
C PHE A 134 -36.12 -0.03 18.00
N THR A 135 -35.40 -1.08 17.62
CA THR A 135 -34.53 -1.84 18.52
C THR A 135 -33.07 -1.75 18.10
N GLU A 136 -32.17 -2.10 19.01
CA GLU A 136 -30.73 -2.25 18.72
C GLU A 136 -30.47 -3.25 17.59
N LYS A 137 -31.30 -4.30 17.48
CA LYS A 137 -31.20 -5.27 16.39
C LYS A 137 -31.55 -4.66 15.02
N ASP A 138 -32.50 -3.73 14.97
CA ASP A 138 -32.85 -3.03 13.74
C ASP A 138 -31.68 -2.14 13.28
N ASP A 139 -31.00 -1.51 14.24
CA ASP A 139 -29.79 -0.72 14.00
C ASP A 139 -28.64 -1.57 13.44
N GLU A 140 -28.35 -2.70 14.09
CA GLU A 140 -27.30 -3.62 13.64
C GLU A 140 -27.55 -4.13 12.21
N LEU A 141 -28.79 -4.51 11.90
CA LEU A 141 -29.17 -4.98 10.57
C LEU A 141 -29.00 -3.88 9.52
N ALA A 142 -29.37 -2.64 9.85
CA ALA A 142 -29.20 -1.50 8.96
C ALA A 142 -27.71 -1.22 8.67
N VAL A 143 -26.86 -1.21 9.71
CA VAL A 143 -25.41 -1.01 9.56
C VAL A 143 -24.79 -2.08 8.66
N ILE A 144 -25.15 -3.36 8.87
CA ILE A 144 -24.68 -4.47 8.02
C ILE A 144 -25.15 -4.28 6.58
N PHE A 145 -26.42 -3.93 6.37
CA PHE A 145 -26.97 -3.69 5.04
C PHE A 145 -26.25 -2.54 4.32
N PHE A 146 -26.01 -1.42 5.00
CA PHE A 146 -25.29 -0.28 4.43
C PHE A 146 -23.88 -0.65 4.04
N LYS A 147 -23.14 -1.32 4.93
CA LYS A 147 -21.78 -1.77 4.65
C LYS A 147 -21.74 -2.69 3.43
N ASN A 148 -22.61 -3.70 3.38
CA ASN A 148 -22.66 -4.63 2.24
C ASN A 148 -23.00 -3.91 0.92
N SER A 149 -23.89 -2.91 0.97
CA SER A 149 -24.27 -2.12 -0.20
C SER A 149 -23.12 -1.23 -0.69
N GLU A 150 -22.42 -0.58 0.24
CA GLU A 150 -21.22 0.23 -0.05
C GLU A 150 -20.10 -0.63 -0.64
N GLU A 151 -19.85 -1.83 -0.09
CA GLU A 151 -18.88 -2.78 -0.64
C GLU A 151 -19.24 -3.24 -2.06
N ARG A 152 -20.53 -3.46 -2.36
CA ARG A 152 -21.00 -3.79 -3.72
C ARG A 152 -20.77 -2.63 -4.69
N ILE A 153 -21.07 -1.40 -4.27
CA ILE A 153 -20.83 -0.19 -5.08
C ILE A 153 -19.33 -0.04 -5.36
N GLU A 154 -18.48 -0.20 -4.34
CA GLU A 154 -17.01 -0.15 -4.50
C GLU A 154 -16.51 -1.25 -5.44
N GLY A 155 -17.09 -2.45 -5.37
CA GLY A 155 -16.80 -3.55 -6.29
C GLY A 155 -17.07 -3.17 -7.75
N ILE A 156 -18.22 -2.55 -8.04
CA ILE A 156 -18.56 -2.07 -9.37
C ILE A 156 -17.62 -0.93 -9.81
N ASP A 157 -17.27 -0.01 -8.91
CA ASP A 157 -16.30 1.06 -9.20
C ASP A 157 -14.93 0.52 -9.60
N LYS A 158 -14.45 -0.53 -8.93
CA LYS A 158 -13.22 -1.24 -9.32
C LYS A 158 -13.37 -1.86 -10.71
N MET A 159 -14.48 -2.54 -10.99
CA MET A 159 -14.74 -3.14 -12.30
C MET A 159 -14.77 -2.09 -13.42
N ILE A 160 -15.42 -0.94 -13.18
CA ILE A 160 -15.44 0.18 -14.10
C ILE A 160 -14.02 0.71 -14.33
N SER A 161 -13.25 0.90 -13.27
CA SER A 161 -11.86 1.39 -13.35
C SER A 161 -10.99 0.44 -14.18
N TYR A 162 -11.06 -0.86 -13.93
CA TYR A 162 -10.34 -1.86 -14.73
C TYR A 162 -10.80 -1.87 -16.19
N LEU A 163 -12.09 -1.73 -16.45
CA LEU A 163 -12.61 -1.67 -17.81
C LEU A 163 -12.10 -0.42 -18.55
N LEU A 164 -12.00 0.74 -17.87
CA LEU A 164 -11.44 1.97 -18.42
C LEU A 164 -9.93 1.87 -18.66
N GLU A 165 -9.18 1.18 -17.80
CA GLU A 165 -7.76 0.91 -18.03
C GLU A 165 -7.55 0.06 -19.29
N GLN A 166 -8.40 -0.95 -19.50
CA GLN A 166 -8.35 -1.81 -20.68
C GLN A 166 -8.88 -1.14 -21.95
N TYR A 167 -9.91 -0.29 -21.82
CA TYR A 167 -10.57 0.40 -22.92
C TYR A 167 -10.71 1.91 -22.61
N PRO A 168 -9.61 2.69 -22.69
CA PRO A 168 -9.60 4.10 -22.27
C PRO A 168 -10.58 5.01 -23.03
N GLN A 169 -10.97 4.61 -24.25
CA GLN A 169 -11.93 5.34 -25.09
C GLN A 169 -13.34 5.41 -24.49
N LEU A 170 -13.70 4.51 -23.57
CA LEU A 170 -15.03 4.46 -22.96
C LEU A 170 -15.31 5.70 -22.09
N SER A 171 -14.27 6.35 -21.57
CA SER A 171 -14.37 7.60 -20.78
C SER A 171 -14.68 8.85 -21.62
N LYS A 172 -14.58 8.75 -22.95
CA LYS A 172 -14.69 9.88 -23.87
C LYS A 172 -16.04 9.86 -24.57
N LYS A 173 -17.12 10.21 -23.87
CA LYS A 173 -18.38 10.62 -24.52
C LYS A 173 -19.27 11.42 -23.60
#